data_AF-A0A6B4JID4-F1
#
_entry.id   AF-A0A6B4JID4-F1
#
_cell.length_a   1.000
_cell.length_b   1.000
_cell.length_c   1.000
_cell.angle_alpha   90.00
_cell.angle_beta   90.00
_cell.angle_gamma   90.00
#
_symmetry.space_group_name_H-M   'P 1'
#
loop_
_entity.id
_entity.type
_entity.pdbx_description
1 polymer ?
#
loop_
_entity_poly.entity_id
_entity_poly.type
_entity_poly.pdbx_seq_one_letter_code
_entity_poly.pdbx_strand_id
1 'polypeptide(L)'
;MKKYEEIEFLVGNTIEGAVNELLDYKKKGKLVSGSFNGHVLYSDTVTMDSAFKEITGKTKFEFDKAQQKMRDDFKRQEEEHKAQIPSLEKVWMEKGREILTEDKWEFWDKIVPIRLDDLYQGMELGCCLDIVKILNNNGTLDEAKKKIESQGHSGMSFGLVCSMVKEFCDRGNEFVNYVR
;
A
#
# COMPACT_ATOMS: atom_id res chain seq x y z
N MET A 1 42.35 -10.39 17.60
CA MET A 1 40.96 -10.10 17.15
C MET A 1 40.95 -8.67 16.62
N LYS A 2 40.43 -8.40 15.41
CA LYS A 2 40.35 -7.03 14.89
C LYS A 2 39.38 -6.22 15.77
N LYS A 3 39.72 -4.96 16.07
CA LYS A 3 38.85 -4.06 16.83
C LYS A 3 38.18 -3.12 15.84
N TYR A 4 36.85 -3.18 15.77
CA TYR A 4 36.03 -2.33 14.91
C TYR A 4 35.39 -1.23 15.76
N GLU A 5 35.39 0.01 15.25
CA GLU A 5 34.54 1.09 15.76
C GLU A 5 33.14 0.91 15.17
N GLU A 6 32.12 0.84 16.01
CA GLU A 6 30.73 0.72 15.56
C GLU A 6 30.21 2.08 15.09
N ILE A 7 29.59 2.09 13.91
CA ILE A 7 28.94 3.27 13.35
C ILE A 7 27.45 2.98 13.15
N GLU A 8 26.63 4.03 13.32
CA GLU A 8 25.21 3.97 13.00
C GLU A 8 24.96 4.53 11.61
N PHE A 9 24.20 3.80 10.79
CA PHE A 9 23.73 4.31 9.51
C PHE A 9 22.54 5.23 9.70
N LEU A 10 22.44 6.27 8.88
CA LEU A 10 21.29 7.17 8.87
C LEU A 10 19.97 6.40 8.64
N VAL A 11 18.91 6.80 9.33
CA VAL A 11 17.56 6.26 9.12
C VAL A 11 17.14 6.51 7.66
N GLY A 12 16.67 5.46 6.99
CA GLY A 12 16.27 5.52 5.58
C GLY A 12 17.42 5.41 4.57
N ASN A 13 18.63 5.05 5.01
CA ASN A 13 19.76 4.81 4.11
C ASN A 13 19.52 3.58 3.21
N THR A 14 20.27 3.49 2.10
CA THR A 14 20.24 2.34 1.18
C THR A 14 21.39 1.39 1.48
N ILE A 15 21.29 0.14 0.97
CA ILE A 15 22.41 -0.82 1.04
C ILE A 15 23.67 -0.21 0.41
N GLU A 16 23.51 0.47 -0.74
CA GLU A 16 24.63 1.13 -1.43
C GLU A 16 25.25 2.24 -0.58
N GLY A 17 24.41 3.06 0.07
CA GLY A 17 24.87 4.13 0.95
C GLY A 17 25.65 3.59 2.15
N ALA A 18 25.14 2.55 2.80
CA ALA A 18 25.83 1.87 3.90
C ALA A 18 27.19 1.27 3.47
N VAL A 19 27.24 0.60 2.31
CA VAL A 19 28.49 0.06 1.75
C VAL A 19 29.48 1.18 1.44
N ASN A 20 29.04 2.26 0.79
CA ASN A 20 29.90 3.39 0.44
C ASN A 20 30.47 4.08 1.69
N GLU A 21 29.65 4.27 2.72
CA GLU A 21 30.08 4.85 3.99
C GLU A 21 31.17 4.01 4.66
N LEU A 22 30.98 2.69 4.75
CA LEU A 22 31.99 1.78 5.26
C LEU A 22 33.29 1.84 4.45
N LEU A 23 33.19 1.87 3.12
CA LEU A 23 34.36 1.98 2.24
C LEU A 23 35.09 3.31 2.41
N ASP A 24 34.38 4.40 2.72
CA ASP A 24 35.00 5.70 2.98
C ASP A 24 35.75 5.73 4.31
N TYR A 25 35.26 5.05 5.35
CA TYR A 25 36.04 4.81 6.58
C TYR A 25 37.29 3.97 6.32
N LYS A 26 37.17 2.92 5.51
CA LYS A 26 38.32 2.08 5.10
C LYS A 26 39.40 2.92 4.42
N LYS A 27 39.02 3.81 3.48
CA LYS A 27 39.96 4.74 2.80
C LYS A 27 40.69 5.67 3.77
N LYS A 28 40.04 6.04 4.88
CA LYS A 28 40.63 6.84 5.97
C LYS A 28 41.50 6.01 6.93
N GLY A 29 41.70 4.72 6.64
CA GLY A 29 42.47 3.80 7.49
C GLY A 29 41.73 3.34 8.75
N LYS A 30 40.41 3.54 8.82
CA LYS A 30 39.59 3.13 9.97
C LYS A 30 38.91 1.79 9.71
N LEU A 31 38.98 0.90 10.70
CA LEU A 31 38.23 -0.35 10.73
C LEU A 31 36.93 -0.11 11.48
N VAL A 32 35.81 -0.16 10.75
CA VAL A 32 34.47 0.10 11.30
C VAL A 32 33.50 -1.00 10.91
N SER A 33 32.43 -1.15 11.68
CA SER A 33 31.30 -2.03 11.38
C SER A 33 29.98 -1.30 11.62
N GLY A 34 28.93 -1.69 10.92
CA GLY A 34 27.58 -1.14 11.10
C GLY A 34 26.51 -2.19 10.84
N SER A 35 25.38 -2.09 11.55
CA SER A 35 24.22 -2.97 11.36
C SER A 35 23.22 -2.37 10.37
N PHE A 36 22.85 -3.13 9.34
CA PHE A 36 21.89 -2.73 8.32
C PHE A 36 20.89 -3.87 8.08
N ASN A 37 19.59 -3.61 8.27
CA ASN A 37 18.52 -4.60 8.12
C ASN A 37 18.79 -5.93 8.87
N GLY A 38 19.40 -5.87 10.05
CA GLY A 38 19.73 -7.06 10.86
C GLY A 38 21.05 -7.76 10.51
N HIS A 39 21.80 -7.26 9.52
CA HIS A 39 23.10 -7.79 9.12
C HIS A 39 24.24 -6.84 9.52
N VAL A 40 25.35 -7.39 10.02
CA VAL A 40 26.53 -6.59 10.38
C VAL A 40 27.50 -6.58 9.21
N LEU A 41 27.77 -5.40 8.67
CA LEU A 41 28.70 -5.17 7.57
C LEU A 41 30.02 -4.60 8.12
N TYR A 42 31.15 -5.02 7.55
CA TYR A 42 32.49 -4.64 8.00
C TYR A 42 33.25 -3.91 6.90
N SER A 43 33.91 -2.79 7.23
CA SER A 43 34.55 -1.93 6.24
C SER A 43 35.67 -2.60 5.42
N ASP A 44 36.33 -3.62 5.98
CA ASP A 44 37.46 -4.27 5.33
C ASP A 44 37.07 -5.45 4.43
N THR A 45 35.92 -6.07 4.65
CA THR A 45 35.43 -7.24 3.88
C THR A 45 34.26 -6.92 2.96
N VAL A 46 33.53 -5.83 3.22
CA VAL A 46 32.32 -5.51 2.45
C VAL A 46 32.65 -5.19 0.99
N THR A 47 31.86 -5.77 0.10
CA THR A 47 31.72 -5.38 -1.30
C THR A 47 30.25 -5.11 -1.60
N MET A 48 29.98 -4.43 -2.70
CA MET A 48 28.61 -4.16 -3.12
C MET A 48 27.81 -5.46 -3.28
N ASP A 49 28.34 -6.42 -4.05
CA ASP A 49 27.63 -7.68 -4.27
C ASP A 49 27.51 -8.55 -3.01
N SER A 50 28.53 -8.59 -2.14
CA SER A 50 28.41 -9.36 -0.89
C SER A 50 27.32 -8.79 0.01
N ALA A 51 27.21 -7.47 0.13
CA ALA A 51 26.19 -6.85 0.98
C ALA A 51 24.78 -7.11 0.44
N PHE A 52 24.58 -6.94 -0.87
CA PHE A 52 23.30 -7.25 -1.52
C PHE A 52 22.93 -8.73 -1.37
N LYS A 53 23.88 -9.65 -1.55
CA LYS A 53 23.64 -11.09 -1.40
C LYS A 53 23.26 -11.45 0.03
N GLU A 54 23.96 -10.90 1.01
CA GLU A 54 23.71 -11.19 2.41
C GLU A 54 22.35 -10.65 2.89
N ILE A 55 21.99 -9.44 2.49
CA ILE A 55 20.76 -8.76 2.94
C ILE A 55 19.52 -9.19 2.14
N THR A 56 19.67 -9.44 0.84
CA THR A 56 18.52 -9.64 -0.08
C THR A 56 18.51 -10.99 -0.77
N GLY A 57 19.60 -11.77 -0.67
CA GLY A 57 19.79 -13.02 -1.42
C GLY A 57 20.14 -12.83 -2.91
N LYS A 58 20.34 -11.60 -3.38
CA LYS A 58 20.59 -11.27 -4.80
C LYS A 58 21.90 -10.50 -4.96
N THR A 59 22.57 -10.62 -6.11
CA THR A 59 23.59 -9.64 -6.51
C THR A 59 22.96 -8.26 -6.68
N LYS A 60 23.79 -7.20 -6.71
CA LYS A 60 23.27 -5.85 -7.00
C LYS A 60 22.55 -5.81 -8.36
N PHE A 61 23.15 -6.40 -9.38
CA PHE A 61 22.56 -6.44 -10.72
C PHE A 61 21.18 -7.12 -10.74
N GLU A 62 21.03 -8.26 -10.06
CA GLU A 62 19.75 -8.96 -9.97
C GLU A 62 18.71 -8.17 -9.18
N PHE A 63 19.13 -7.51 -8.10
CA PHE A 63 18.26 -6.65 -7.31
C PHE A 63 17.76 -5.46 -8.16
N ASP A 64 18.66 -4.75 -8.83
CA ASP A 64 18.34 -3.59 -9.67
C ASP A 64 17.41 -3.98 -10.83
N LYS A 65 17.68 -5.11 -11.48
CA LYS A 65 16.82 -5.66 -12.53
C LYS A 65 15.42 -6.01 -12.01
N ALA A 66 15.33 -6.62 -10.83
CA ALA A 66 14.05 -6.93 -10.22
C ALA A 66 13.26 -5.66 -9.85
N GLN A 67 13.94 -4.66 -9.29
CA GLN A 67 13.35 -3.35 -8.98
C GLN A 67 12.85 -2.64 -10.23
N GLN A 68 13.64 -2.66 -11.31
CA GLN A 68 13.23 -2.07 -12.58
C GLN A 68 11.99 -2.77 -13.14
N LYS A 69 11.99 -4.10 -13.16
CA LYS A 69 10.82 -4.87 -13.62
C LYS A 69 9.57 -4.52 -12.81
N MET A 70 9.67 -4.43 -11.48
CA MET A 70 8.53 -4.06 -10.62
C MET A 70 8.01 -2.65 -10.95
N ARG A 71 8.90 -1.68 -11.19
CA ARG A 71 8.50 -0.32 -11.60
C ARG A 71 7.79 -0.31 -12.96
N ASP A 72 8.33 -1.05 -13.92
CA ASP A 72 7.76 -1.13 -15.27
C ASP A 72 6.39 -1.83 -15.25
N ASP A 73 6.27 -2.93 -14.52
CA ASP A 73 5.00 -3.66 -14.34
C ASP A 73 3.95 -2.78 -13.64
N PHE A 74 4.34 -2.04 -12.58
CA PHE A 74 3.44 -1.12 -11.88
C PHE A 74 2.96 0.01 -12.80
N LYS A 75 3.88 0.63 -13.54
CA LYS A 75 3.55 1.70 -14.49
C LYS A 75 2.60 1.20 -15.59
N ARG A 76 2.84 0.01 -16.13
CA ARG A 76 1.94 -0.60 -17.12
C ARG A 76 0.55 -0.81 -16.53
N GLN A 77 0.44 -1.38 -15.33
CA GLN A 77 -0.84 -1.60 -14.66
C GLN A 77 -1.59 -0.27 -14.40
N GLU A 78 -0.87 0.78 -14.00
CA GLU A 78 -1.44 2.11 -13.80
C GLU A 78 -1.98 2.70 -15.11
N GLU A 79 -1.23 2.60 -16.21
CA GLU A 79 -1.65 3.05 -17.54
C GLU A 79 -2.85 2.26 -18.07
N GLU A 80 -2.81 0.92 -17.93
CA GLU A 80 -3.91 0.03 -18.31
C GLU A 80 -5.19 0.33 -17.51
N HIS A 81 -5.08 0.60 -16.21
CA HIS A 81 -6.20 0.98 -15.37
C HIS A 81 -6.76 2.35 -15.73
N LYS A 82 -5.90 3.37 -15.89
CA LYS A 82 -6.30 4.72 -16.32
C LYS A 82 -7.05 4.71 -17.65
N ALA A 83 -6.63 3.87 -18.60
CA ALA A 83 -7.34 3.70 -19.86
C ALA A 83 -8.75 3.09 -19.69
N GLN A 84 -8.99 2.32 -18.62
CA GLN A 84 -10.27 1.69 -18.30
C GLN A 84 -11.20 2.58 -17.47
N ILE A 85 -10.69 3.64 -16.83
CA ILE A 85 -11.50 4.52 -15.96
C ILE A 85 -12.81 4.98 -16.64
N PRO A 86 -12.83 5.46 -17.90
CA PRO A 86 -14.08 5.93 -18.52
C PRO A 86 -15.16 4.83 -18.69
N SER A 87 -14.77 3.56 -18.84
CA SER A 87 -15.74 2.46 -18.90
C SER A 87 -16.16 2.02 -17.50
N LEU A 88 -15.22 1.98 -16.54
CA LEU A 88 -15.49 1.66 -15.14
C LEU A 88 -16.38 2.69 -14.46
N GLU A 89 -16.23 3.98 -14.78
CA GLU A 89 -17.09 5.05 -14.27
C GLU A 89 -18.56 4.72 -14.52
N LYS A 90 -18.92 4.38 -15.76
CA LYS A 90 -20.30 4.04 -16.14
C LYS A 90 -20.81 2.85 -15.35
N VAL A 91 -20.00 1.79 -15.25
CA VAL A 91 -20.35 0.58 -14.50
C VAL A 91 -20.62 0.88 -13.02
N TRP A 92 -19.76 1.69 -12.39
CA TRP A 92 -19.90 2.01 -10.97
C TRP A 92 -21.04 2.99 -10.70
N MET A 93 -21.28 3.95 -11.61
CA MET A 93 -22.44 4.85 -11.53
C MET A 93 -23.74 4.05 -11.60
N GLU A 94 -23.86 3.13 -12.56
CA GLU A 94 -25.01 2.23 -12.73
C GLU A 94 -25.22 1.33 -11.49
N LYS A 95 -24.17 0.68 -10.99
CA LYS A 95 -24.24 -0.11 -9.75
C LYS A 95 -24.68 0.73 -8.55
N GLY A 96 -24.26 1.99 -8.48
CA GLY A 96 -24.73 2.93 -7.47
C GLY A 96 -26.25 3.13 -7.55
N ARG A 97 -26.80 3.26 -8.76
CA ARG A 97 -28.26 3.42 -8.96
C ARG A 97 -29.07 2.22 -8.48
N GLU A 98 -28.51 1.01 -8.56
CA GLU A 98 -29.19 -0.22 -8.12
C GLU A 98 -29.32 -0.35 -6.59
N ILE A 99 -28.46 0.34 -5.83
CA ILE A 99 -28.28 0.09 -4.39
C ILE A 99 -28.54 1.33 -3.54
N LEU A 100 -28.14 2.51 -4.03
CA LEU A 100 -28.24 3.77 -3.32
C LEU A 100 -29.57 4.46 -3.59
N THR A 101 -30.04 5.22 -2.61
CA THR A 101 -31.21 6.09 -2.75
C THR A 101 -30.93 7.27 -3.68
N GLU A 102 -31.97 7.79 -4.34
CA GLU A 102 -31.82 8.82 -5.38
C GLU A 102 -31.12 10.09 -4.91
N ASP A 103 -31.28 10.48 -3.64
CA ASP A 103 -30.64 11.64 -3.02
C ASP A 103 -29.11 11.52 -2.96
N LYS A 104 -28.56 10.31 -3.10
CA LYS A 104 -27.12 10.05 -3.07
C LYS A 104 -26.46 10.00 -4.45
N TRP A 105 -27.26 9.91 -5.50
CA TRP A 105 -26.81 9.62 -6.87
C TRP A 105 -25.85 10.66 -7.45
N GLU A 106 -26.12 11.95 -7.19
CA GLU A 106 -25.26 13.04 -7.67
C GLU A 106 -23.87 12.98 -7.02
N PHE A 107 -23.84 12.80 -5.69
CA PHE A 107 -22.57 12.73 -4.98
C PHE A 107 -21.80 11.45 -5.31
N TRP A 108 -22.49 10.33 -5.49
CA TRP A 108 -21.89 9.08 -5.96
C TRP A 108 -21.18 9.28 -7.31
N ASP A 109 -21.86 9.85 -8.30
CA ASP A 109 -21.27 10.08 -9.63
C ASP A 109 -20.07 11.01 -9.58
N LYS A 110 -20.11 12.01 -8.69
CA LYS A 110 -18.97 12.92 -8.47
C LYS A 110 -17.74 12.19 -7.94
N ILE A 111 -17.91 11.24 -7.02
CA ILE A 111 -16.76 10.58 -6.36
C ILE A 111 -16.22 9.39 -7.14
N VAL A 112 -17.05 8.69 -7.93
CA VAL A 112 -16.64 7.51 -8.72
C VAL A 112 -15.36 7.74 -9.54
N PRO A 113 -15.24 8.77 -10.40
CA PRO A 113 -14.01 9.01 -11.17
C PRO A 113 -12.81 9.31 -10.26
N ILE A 114 -13.03 10.05 -9.16
CA ILE A 114 -11.96 10.41 -8.21
C ILE A 114 -11.43 9.15 -7.50
N ARG A 115 -12.33 8.24 -7.11
CA ARG A 115 -11.99 6.97 -6.45
C ARG A 115 -11.29 6.02 -7.41
N LEU A 116 -11.74 5.96 -8.67
CA LEU A 116 -11.08 5.14 -9.69
C LEU A 116 -9.66 5.60 -10.01
N ASP A 117 -9.35 6.89 -9.88
CA ASP A 117 -8.01 7.44 -10.14
C ASP A 117 -7.14 7.56 -8.87
N ASP A 118 -7.59 7.07 -7.72
CA ASP A 118 -6.83 7.12 -6.47
C ASP A 118 -5.93 5.89 -6.24
N LEU A 119 -5.25 5.87 -5.09
CA LEU A 119 -4.34 4.79 -4.69
C LEU A 119 -5.00 3.40 -4.65
N TYR A 120 -6.29 3.32 -4.34
CA TYR A 120 -7.06 2.08 -4.22
C TYR A 120 -7.84 1.75 -5.48
N GLN A 121 -7.81 2.61 -6.50
CA GLN A 121 -8.34 2.34 -7.84
C GLN A 121 -9.82 1.94 -7.83
N GLY A 122 -10.60 2.51 -6.91
CA GLY A 122 -12.05 2.29 -6.76
C GLY A 122 -12.44 0.96 -6.10
N MET A 123 -11.50 0.24 -5.48
CA MET A 123 -11.79 -0.98 -4.71
C MET A 123 -12.89 -0.77 -3.66
N GLU A 124 -12.85 0.37 -2.98
CA GLU A 124 -13.79 0.77 -1.95
C GLU A 124 -15.20 1.04 -2.48
N LEU A 125 -15.38 1.33 -3.78
CA LEU A 125 -16.71 1.52 -4.37
C LEU A 125 -17.54 0.25 -4.23
N GLY A 126 -16.98 -0.89 -4.63
CA GLY A 126 -17.63 -2.19 -4.48
C GLY A 126 -17.83 -2.59 -3.02
N CYS A 127 -16.79 -2.38 -2.20
CA CYS A 127 -16.84 -2.74 -0.79
C CYS A 127 -17.91 -1.96 -0.03
N CYS A 128 -18.05 -0.67 -0.33
CA CYS A 128 -19.11 0.19 0.20
C CYS A 128 -20.49 -0.31 -0.25
N LEU A 129 -20.71 -0.48 -1.56
CA LEU A 129 -22.01 -0.90 -2.09
C LEU A 129 -22.48 -2.25 -1.53
N ASP A 130 -21.57 -3.20 -1.35
CA ASP A 130 -21.87 -4.49 -0.73
C ASP A 130 -22.45 -4.35 0.69
N ILE A 131 -21.89 -3.44 1.50
CA ILE A 131 -22.34 -3.17 2.87
C ILE A 131 -23.65 -2.40 2.85
N VAL A 132 -23.73 -1.33 2.04
CA VAL A 132 -24.94 -0.51 1.93
C VAL A 132 -26.13 -1.35 1.47
N LYS A 133 -25.93 -2.28 0.54
CA LYS A 133 -26.96 -3.23 0.09
C LYS A 133 -27.52 -4.09 1.22
N ILE A 134 -26.68 -4.56 2.14
CA ILE A 134 -27.13 -5.31 3.32
C ILE A 134 -27.98 -4.41 4.21
N LEU A 135 -27.47 -3.22 4.53
CA LEU A 135 -28.13 -2.29 5.46
C LEU A 135 -29.47 -1.76 4.92
N ASN A 136 -29.55 -1.44 3.63
CA ASN A 136 -30.77 -0.96 2.96
C ASN A 136 -31.84 -2.05 2.84
N ASN A 137 -31.46 -3.32 2.78
CA ASN A 137 -32.39 -4.45 2.78
C ASN A 137 -32.81 -4.90 4.19
N ASN A 138 -32.73 -4.01 5.18
CA ASN A 138 -32.98 -4.29 6.60
C ASN A 138 -32.12 -5.42 7.19
N GLY A 139 -30.95 -5.67 6.61
CA GLY A 139 -29.96 -6.59 7.16
C GLY A 139 -29.43 -6.13 8.52
N THR A 140 -28.94 -7.07 9.30
CA THR A 140 -28.41 -6.84 10.63
C THR A 140 -27.01 -6.21 10.57
N LEU A 141 -26.61 -5.52 11.63
CA LEU A 141 -25.23 -5.00 11.75
C LEU A 141 -24.20 -6.13 11.77
N ASP A 142 -24.55 -7.31 12.28
CA ASP A 142 -23.68 -8.49 12.26
C ASP A 142 -23.43 -9.04 10.86
N GLU A 143 -24.44 -9.04 9.99
CA GLU A 143 -24.27 -9.43 8.58
C GLU A 143 -23.36 -8.44 7.85
N ALA A 144 -23.59 -7.14 8.05
CA ALA A 144 -22.73 -6.09 7.51
C ALA A 144 -21.30 -6.17 8.07
N LYS A 145 -21.14 -6.51 9.36
CA LYS A 145 -19.84 -6.69 10.01
C LYS A 145 -19.06 -7.85 9.43
N LYS A 146 -19.70 -9.01 9.27
CA LYS A 146 -19.10 -10.17 8.61
C LYS A 146 -18.66 -9.82 7.19
N LYS A 147 -19.43 -8.98 6.49
CA LYS A 147 -19.08 -8.53 5.14
C LYS A 147 -17.81 -7.68 5.14
N ILE A 148 -17.71 -6.64 5.98
CA ILE A 148 -16.49 -5.81 6.03
C ILE A 148 -15.26 -6.58 6.52
N GLU A 149 -15.44 -7.52 7.47
CA GLU A 149 -14.35 -8.41 7.92
C GLU A 149 -13.86 -9.33 6.80
N SER A 150 -14.78 -9.86 5.98
CA SER A 150 -14.43 -10.70 4.83
C SER A 150 -13.70 -9.96 3.71
N GLN A 151 -13.79 -8.63 3.67
CA GLN A 151 -13.07 -7.79 2.69
C GLN A 151 -11.59 -7.61 3.07
N GLY A 152 -11.17 -7.98 4.29
CA GLY A 152 -9.76 -8.02 4.69
C GLY A 152 -9.08 -6.65 4.82
N HIS A 153 -9.84 -5.60 5.08
CA HIS A 153 -9.30 -4.25 5.25
C HIS A 153 -8.56 -4.06 6.56
N SER A 154 -7.58 -3.13 6.58
CA SER A 154 -6.91 -2.69 7.80
C SER A 154 -6.48 -1.22 7.69
N GLY A 155 -6.41 -0.53 8.82
CA GLY A 155 -5.95 0.86 8.89
C GLY A 155 -6.74 1.80 7.98
N MET A 156 -6.04 2.43 7.01
CA MET A 156 -6.59 3.45 6.13
C MET A 156 -7.69 2.93 5.20
N SER A 157 -7.57 1.71 4.66
CA SER A 157 -8.57 1.16 3.74
C SER A 157 -9.89 0.87 4.46
N PHE A 158 -9.83 0.36 5.69
CA PHE A 158 -11.00 0.17 6.54
C PHE A 158 -11.67 1.52 6.86
N GLY A 159 -10.86 2.51 7.22
CA GLY A 159 -11.34 3.87 7.48
C GLY A 159 -12.05 4.50 6.27
N LEU A 160 -11.52 4.28 5.07
CA LEU A 160 -12.11 4.78 3.82
C LEU A 160 -13.47 4.15 3.54
N VAL A 161 -13.59 2.81 3.58
CA VAL A 161 -14.87 2.11 3.38
C VAL A 161 -15.90 2.54 4.42
N CYS A 162 -15.52 2.62 5.71
CA CYS A 162 -16.42 3.12 6.75
C CYS A 162 -16.90 4.55 6.47
N SER A 163 -16.01 5.43 5.98
CA SER A 163 -16.37 6.82 5.69
C SER A 163 -17.36 6.89 4.53
N MET A 164 -17.19 6.06 3.50
CA MET A 164 -18.16 5.96 2.41
C MET A 164 -19.50 5.39 2.86
N VAL A 165 -19.51 4.33 3.67
CA VAL A 165 -20.76 3.74 4.18
C VAL A 165 -21.55 4.78 5.02
N LYS A 166 -20.86 5.63 5.79
CA LYS A 166 -21.51 6.75 6.52
C LYS A 166 -22.20 7.76 5.61
N GLU A 167 -21.62 8.02 4.45
CA GLU A 167 -22.12 9.02 3.51
C GLU A 167 -23.29 8.49 2.68
N PHE A 168 -23.20 7.21 2.26
CA PHE A 168 -24.10 6.59 1.30
C PHE A 168 -25.19 5.70 1.93
N CYS A 169 -25.26 5.60 3.26
CA CYS A 169 -26.31 4.85 3.96
C CYS A 169 -26.74 5.56 5.25
N ASP A 170 -28.05 5.69 5.45
CA ASP A 170 -28.63 6.31 6.64
C ASP A 170 -28.23 5.59 7.94
N ARG A 171 -28.11 4.26 7.87
CA ARG A 171 -27.62 3.40 8.96
C ARG A 171 -26.10 3.35 9.05
N GLY A 172 -25.38 4.10 8.22
CA GLY A 172 -23.93 4.05 8.13
C GLY A 172 -23.23 4.51 9.41
N ASN A 173 -23.78 5.50 10.13
CA ASN A 173 -23.22 5.91 11.43
C ASN A 173 -23.38 4.83 12.50
N GLU A 174 -24.55 4.19 12.56
CA GLU A 174 -24.82 3.07 13.45
C GLU A 174 -23.85 1.91 13.17
N PHE A 175 -23.72 1.53 11.90
CA PHE A 175 -22.79 0.48 11.47
C PHE A 175 -21.34 0.77 11.84
N VAL A 176 -20.83 1.97 11.54
CA VAL A 176 -19.43 2.29 11.81
C VAL A 176 -19.12 2.34 13.30
N ASN A 177 -20.08 2.76 14.14
CA ASN A 177 -19.92 2.70 15.59
C ASN A 177 -19.94 1.26 16.12
N TYR A 178 -20.60 0.33 15.42
CA TYR A 178 -20.67 -1.08 15.81
C TYR A 178 -19.40 -1.88 15.49
N VAL A 179 -18.72 -1.53 14.39
CA VAL A 179 -17.52 -2.25 13.93
C VAL A 179 -16.20 -1.66 14.42
N ARG A 180 -16.24 -0.53 15.13
CA ARG A 180 -15.08 0.12 15.75
C ARG A 180 -15.04 -0.18 17.24
#